data_AF-A0A6G0TZZ5-F1
#
_entry.id   AF-A0A6G0TZZ5-F1
#
_cell.length_a   1.000
_cell.length_b   1.000
_cell.length_c   1.000
_cell.angle_alpha   90.00
_cell.angle_beta   90.00
_cell.angle_gamma   90.00
#
_symmetry.space_group_name_H-M   'P 1'
#
loop_
_entity.id
_entity.type
_entity.pdbx_description
1 polymer ?
#
loop_
_entity_poly.entity_id
_entity_poly.type
_entity_poly.pdbx_seq_one_letter_code
_entity_poly.pdbx_strand_id
1 'polypeptide(L)'
;MNSNNNGSSPQDRNQSSRYFKKKKKNTRTSSAALTPPYTSKNRFAPLLTLQGNDNTDGTADEVSTQESRVRTKIPPIYVYNISDYENFHISLADITFDEFSIVNTMFALKLNMNSIDDYRTARKLFDDSGIEYQTYQFPENKQLSVIIRNLPVNISEACIYNELVKLKFEVASVTSLQNKFKTPIPIVAVLLSKSSTVIYSLNRLLHCVVAVEPRQPSKGIPQCTNCQRFSHNKKCCHLPPRCVKCAGNHHYSSYPKEIESPPKCVNSLSDHPAS
;
A
#
# COMPACT_ATOMS: atom_id res chain seq x y z
N MET A 1 -3.73 -72.58 -34.84
CA MET A 1 -5.19 -72.54 -35.11
C MET A 1 -5.56 -71.07 -35.07
N ASN A 2 -5.87 -70.38 -36.17
CA ASN A 2 -6.84 -70.67 -37.25
C ASN A 2 -8.27 -70.68 -36.68
N SER A 3 -9.23 -69.84 -37.12
CA SER A 3 -9.20 -68.84 -38.21
C SER A 3 -10.25 -67.72 -38.04
N ASN A 4 -10.00 -66.59 -38.74
CA ASN A 4 -10.88 -65.83 -39.66
C ASN A 4 -12.28 -66.44 -39.95
N ASN A 5 -13.37 -65.73 -40.31
CA ASN A 5 -13.69 -64.28 -40.50
C ASN A 5 -15.26 -64.13 -40.40
N ASN A 6 -16.04 -63.15 -40.90
CA ASN A 6 -15.85 -62.05 -41.87
C ASN A 6 -16.91 -60.93 -41.75
N GLY A 7 -16.55 -59.69 -42.16
CA GLY A 7 -17.44 -58.78 -42.91
C GLY A 7 -18.38 -57.83 -42.12
N SER A 8 -18.67 -56.61 -42.59
CA SER A 8 -18.22 -55.91 -43.81
C SER A 8 -18.26 -54.37 -43.64
N SER A 9 -17.40 -53.65 -44.36
CA SER A 9 -17.56 -52.20 -44.64
C SER A 9 -18.20 -51.97 -46.01
N PRO A 10 -18.53 -50.73 -46.37
CA PRO A 10 -17.64 -50.03 -47.31
C PRO A 10 -17.33 -48.57 -46.94
N GLN A 11 -16.39 -47.98 -47.68
CA GLN A 11 -16.00 -46.57 -47.62
C GLN A 11 -16.36 -45.87 -48.94
N ASP A 12 -16.71 -44.59 -48.89
CA ASP A 12 -16.29 -43.54 -49.86
C ASP A 12 -16.53 -42.19 -49.16
N ARG A 13 -15.57 -41.25 -49.01
CA ARG A 13 -14.69 -40.49 -49.95
C ARG A 13 -15.36 -39.29 -50.63
N ASN A 14 -14.65 -38.17 -50.56
CA ASN A 14 -14.88 -36.89 -51.25
C ASN A 14 -16.14 -36.11 -50.78
N GLN A 15 -16.21 -34.77 -50.84
CA GLN A 15 -15.22 -33.78 -51.30
C GLN A 15 -15.31 -32.45 -50.53
N SER A 16 -14.35 -31.55 -50.76
CA SER A 16 -14.19 -30.26 -50.08
C SER A 16 -15.22 -29.18 -50.47
N SER A 17 -15.65 -28.35 -49.50
CA SER A 17 -16.13 -26.99 -49.77
C SER A 17 -15.56 -25.97 -48.77
N ARG A 18 -15.19 -24.77 -49.25
CA ARG A 18 -14.56 -23.71 -48.45
C ARG A 18 -15.60 -22.68 -47.98
N TYR A 19 -16.18 -22.87 -46.80
CA TYR A 19 -17.10 -21.87 -46.21
C TYR A 19 -16.35 -20.65 -45.64
N PHE A 20 -16.14 -19.64 -46.49
CA PHE A 20 -15.67 -18.31 -46.08
C PHE A 20 -16.71 -17.61 -45.17
N LYS A 21 -16.57 -17.76 -43.85
CA LYS A 21 -17.27 -16.90 -42.87
C LYS A 21 -16.75 -15.45 -43.00
N LYS A 22 -17.47 -14.62 -43.77
CA LYS A 22 -17.25 -13.17 -43.85
C LYS A 22 -17.26 -12.58 -42.43
N LYS A 23 -16.18 -11.88 -42.04
CA LYS A 23 -16.17 -11.06 -40.82
C LYS A 23 -17.27 -9.99 -40.94
N LYS A 24 -18.28 -10.00 -40.05
CA LYS A 24 -19.15 -8.83 -39.87
C LYS A 24 -18.25 -7.66 -39.45
N LYS A 25 -18.31 -6.54 -40.18
CA LYS A 25 -17.75 -5.28 -39.69
C LYS A 25 -18.65 -4.79 -38.55
N ASN A 26 -18.09 -4.51 -37.39
CA ASN A 26 -18.84 -3.82 -36.33
C ASN A 26 -19.07 -2.37 -36.76
N THR A 27 -20.29 -2.06 -37.20
CA THR A 27 -20.76 -0.68 -37.30
C THR A 27 -20.81 -0.10 -35.89
N ARG A 28 -19.88 0.82 -35.58
CA ARG A 28 -20.00 1.66 -34.39
C ARG A 28 -21.25 2.51 -34.54
N THR A 29 -22.19 2.36 -33.62
CA THR A 29 -23.23 3.36 -33.38
C THR A 29 -22.55 4.66 -32.94
N SER A 30 -22.76 5.73 -33.69
CA SER A 30 -22.15 7.04 -33.42
C SER A 30 -22.97 7.78 -32.36
N SER A 31 -22.66 7.57 -31.09
CA SER A 31 -22.96 8.58 -30.07
C SER A 31 -22.13 9.84 -30.37
N ALA A 32 -22.77 11.01 -30.37
CA ALA A 32 -22.08 12.27 -30.56
C ALA A 32 -21.22 12.57 -29.32
N ALA A 33 -19.89 12.63 -29.50
CA ALA A 33 -18.99 13.01 -28.43
C ALA A 33 -19.09 14.52 -28.17
N LEU A 34 -19.41 14.91 -26.93
CA LEU A 34 -19.55 16.31 -26.50
C LEU A 34 -18.17 16.96 -26.22
N THR A 35 -17.26 16.88 -27.19
CA THR A 35 -15.88 17.38 -27.07
C THR A 35 -15.53 18.34 -28.21
N PRO A 36 -15.16 19.60 -27.94
CA PRO A 36 -14.57 20.47 -28.95
C PRO A 36 -13.19 19.95 -29.39
N PRO A 37 -12.71 20.32 -30.60
CA PRO A 37 -11.44 19.82 -31.12
C PRO A 37 -10.25 20.28 -30.27
N TYR A 38 -9.41 19.32 -29.85
CA TYR A 38 -8.23 19.57 -29.03
C TYR A 38 -7.04 20.07 -29.87
N THR A 39 -6.68 21.35 -29.73
CA THR A 39 -5.50 21.95 -30.36
C THR A 39 -4.25 21.74 -29.50
N SER A 40 -3.40 20.80 -29.88
CA SER A 40 -2.13 20.54 -29.18
C SER A 40 -1.12 21.67 -29.39
N LYS A 41 -0.72 22.36 -28.30
CA LYS A 41 0.42 23.29 -28.33
C LYS A 41 1.72 22.50 -28.31
N ASN A 42 2.56 22.65 -29.33
CA ASN A 42 3.84 21.94 -29.42
C ASN A 42 4.82 22.43 -28.33
N ARG A 43 5.25 21.52 -27.45
CA ARG A 43 6.13 21.80 -26.31
C ARG A 43 7.57 22.18 -26.71
N PHE A 44 7.99 21.88 -27.95
CA PHE A 44 9.37 22.07 -28.41
C PHE A 44 9.63 23.42 -29.12
N ALA A 45 8.62 24.30 -29.18
CA ALA A 45 8.76 25.64 -29.77
C ALA A 45 9.96 26.50 -29.25
N PRO A 46 10.38 26.42 -27.96
CA PRO A 46 11.49 27.25 -27.46
C PRO A 46 12.89 26.92 -28.01
N LEU A 47 13.07 25.81 -28.74
CA LEU A 47 14.40 25.33 -29.17
C LEU A 47 14.88 25.88 -30.53
N LEU A 48 14.15 26.83 -31.13
CA LEU A 48 14.50 27.42 -32.44
C LEU A 48 15.40 28.66 -32.37
N THR A 49 15.70 29.18 -31.16
CA THR A 49 16.43 30.47 -30.99
C THR A 49 17.74 30.30 -30.22
N LEU A 50 18.63 29.44 -30.73
CA LEU A 50 20.03 29.33 -30.28
C LEU A 50 20.98 29.33 -31.49
N GLN A 51 21.13 30.49 -32.11
CA GLN A 51 22.32 30.87 -32.86
C GLN A 51 22.96 32.08 -32.16
N GLY A 52 24.29 32.15 -32.16
CA GLY A 52 25.05 32.83 -31.11
C GLY A 52 24.94 34.36 -31.09
N ASN A 53 25.27 34.92 -29.93
CA ASN A 53 26.54 35.64 -29.77
C ASN A 53 26.93 35.72 -28.28
N ASP A 54 28.23 35.78 -28.03
CA ASP A 54 28.76 36.25 -26.74
C ASP A 54 28.45 37.75 -26.55
N ASN A 55 28.16 38.14 -25.31
CA ASN A 55 28.79 39.30 -24.67
C ASN A 55 28.47 39.33 -23.18
N THR A 56 29.40 39.87 -22.39
CA THR A 56 29.29 40.02 -20.94
C THR A 56 28.66 41.36 -20.57
N ASP A 57 27.72 41.35 -19.62
CA ASP A 57 27.77 42.28 -18.48
C ASP A 57 27.10 41.63 -17.25
N GLY A 58 27.32 42.19 -16.06
CA GLY A 58 26.89 41.61 -14.79
C GLY A 58 25.84 42.45 -14.04
N THR A 59 24.76 41.80 -13.62
CA THR A 59 23.91 42.28 -12.51
C THR A 59 23.85 41.23 -11.40
N ALA A 60 24.06 41.69 -10.16
CA ALA A 60 23.99 40.86 -8.98
C ALA A 60 22.57 40.92 -8.38
N ASP A 61 21.68 40.03 -8.83
CA ASP A 61 20.36 39.87 -8.24
C ASP A 61 20.38 38.96 -7.01
N GLU A 62 19.58 39.30 -6.00
CA GLU A 62 19.67 38.73 -4.66
C GLU A 62 19.20 37.27 -4.60
N VAL A 63 20.00 36.41 -3.95
CA VAL A 63 19.62 35.01 -3.67
C VAL A 63 18.55 34.96 -2.58
N SER A 64 17.30 35.17 -2.98
CA SER A 64 16.13 34.96 -2.12
C SER A 64 16.05 33.48 -1.72
N THR A 65 16.53 33.19 -0.51
CA THR A 65 16.62 31.84 0.04
C THR A 65 15.25 31.34 0.45
N GLN A 66 14.41 30.99 -0.53
CA GLN A 66 13.16 30.27 -0.28
C GLN A 66 13.47 28.85 0.18
N GLU A 67 13.46 28.64 1.50
CA GLU A 67 13.41 27.29 2.07
C GLU A 67 12.22 26.54 1.47
N SER A 68 12.51 25.58 0.59
CA SER A 68 11.48 24.80 -0.09
C SER A 68 10.76 23.92 0.93
N ARG A 69 9.64 24.42 1.47
CA ARG A 69 8.76 23.68 2.39
C ARG A 69 8.41 22.33 1.77
N VAL A 70 9.04 21.27 2.29
CA VAL A 70 8.85 19.90 1.80
C VAL A 70 7.39 19.54 1.97
N ARG A 71 6.66 19.37 0.86
CA ARG A 71 5.22 19.07 0.90
C ARG A 71 5.01 17.70 1.55
N THR A 72 4.41 17.70 2.74
CA THR A 72 3.96 16.54 3.51
C THR A 72 3.22 15.55 2.61
N LYS A 73 3.61 14.27 2.61
CA LYS A 73 3.09 13.32 1.63
C LYS A 73 1.82 12.65 2.12
N ILE A 74 0.69 13.25 1.77
CA ILE A 74 -0.65 12.77 2.09
C ILE A 74 -0.87 11.34 1.54
N PRO A 75 -1.33 10.37 2.36
CA PRO A 75 -1.64 9.03 1.90
C PRO A 75 -2.97 9.00 1.12
N PRO A 76 -3.11 8.16 0.08
CA PRO A 76 -4.37 7.97 -0.62
C PRO A 76 -5.37 7.17 0.24
N ILE A 77 -6.63 7.57 0.17
CA ILE A 77 -7.77 6.83 0.75
C ILE A 77 -8.33 5.91 -0.35
N TYR A 78 -8.66 4.66 -0.01
CA TYR A 78 -9.35 3.74 -0.91
C TYR A 78 -10.72 3.43 -0.32
N VAL A 79 -11.77 3.79 -1.04
CA VAL A 79 -13.17 3.69 -0.61
C VAL A 79 -13.86 2.55 -1.36
N TYR A 80 -14.71 1.80 -0.65
CA TYR A 80 -15.38 0.59 -1.10
C TYR A 80 -16.90 0.75 -1.13
N ASN A 81 -17.57 -0.14 -1.88
CA ASN A 81 -19.02 -0.34 -1.85
C ASN A 81 -19.87 0.92 -2.18
N ILE A 82 -19.29 1.90 -2.89
CA ILE A 82 -19.99 3.09 -3.39
C ILE A 82 -20.90 2.68 -4.56
N SER A 83 -22.20 2.55 -4.29
CA SER A 83 -23.24 2.26 -5.29
C SER A 83 -23.62 3.47 -6.14
N ASP A 84 -23.48 4.68 -5.58
CA ASP A 84 -23.84 5.95 -6.21
C ASP A 84 -22.61 6.86 -6.22
N TYR A 85 -22.03 7.05 -7.41
CA TYR A 85 -20.87 7.91 -7.61
C TYR A 85 -21.26 9.40 -7.70
N GLU A 86 -22.49 9.71 -8.12
CA GLU A 86 -22.93 11.09 -8.34
C GLU A 86 -23.09 11.80 -7.00
N ASN A 87 -23.87 11.23 -6.08
CA ASN A 87 -24.00 11.77 -4.73
C ASN A 87 -22.67 11.67 -3.93
N PHE A 88 -21.83 10.66 -4.18
CA PHE A 88 -20.53 10.52 -3.51
C PHE A 88 -19.52 11.63 -3.88
N HIS A 89 -19.38 11.98 -5.16
CA HIS A 89 -18.41 13.03 -5.53
C HIS A 89 -18.93 14.45 -5.23
N ILE A 90 -20.26 14.67 -5.26
CA ILE A 90 -20.88 15.94 -4.84
C ILE A 90 -20.65 16.15 -3.33
N SER A 91 -21.02 15.17 -2.49
CA SER A 91 -20.83 15.26 -1.04
C SER A 91 -19.36 15.34 -0.58
N LEU A 92 -18.40 14.96 -1.44
CA LEU A 92 -16.98 15.28 -1.26
C LEU A 92 -16.66 16.73 -1.66
N ALA A 93 -17.09 17.18 -2.85
CA ALA A 93 -16.85 18.53 -3.33
C ALA A 93 -17.43 19.62 -2.41
N ASP A 94 -18.56 19.34 -1.74
CA ASP A 94 -19.19 20.24 -0.77
C ASP A 94 -18.37 20.42 0.54
N ILE A 95 -17.40 19.54 0.82
CA ILE A 95 -16.61 19.55 2.07
C ILE A 95 -15.10 19.78 1.89
N THR A 96 -14.59 19.76 0.65
CA THR A 96 -13.17 19.96 0.33
C THR A 96 -12.92 21.35 -0.25
N PHE A 97 -11.85 22.01 0.17
CA PHE A 97 -11.47 23.33 -0.35
C PHE A 97 -10.46 23.25 -1.52
N ASP A 98 -9.57 22.24 -1.51
CA ASP A 98 -8.56 22.03 -2.53
C ASP A 98 -8.98 20.98 -3.58
N GLU A 99 -8.41 21.07 -4.79
CA GLU A 99 -8.62 20.07 -5.85
C GLU A 99 -8.20 18.68 -5.36
N PHE A 100 -9.10 17.70 -5.50
CA PHE A 100 -8.83 16.28 -5.23
C PHE A 100 -8.98 15.45 -6.51
N SER A 101 -8.42 14.23 -6.50
CA SER A 101 -8.53 13.30 -7.63
C SER A 101 -9.02 11.92 -7.21
N ILE A 102 -10.04 11.42 -7.90
CA ILE A 102 -10.53 10.04 -7.76
C ILE A 102 -10.03 9.21 -8.95
N VAL A 103 -9.34 8.12 -8.65
CA VAL A 103 -8.93 7.11 -9.64
C VAL A 103 -9.70 5.83 -9.37
N ASN A 104 -10.54 5.41 -10.32
CA ASN A 104 -11.22 4.11 -10.22
C ASN A 104 -10.20 2.96 -10.33
N THR A 105 -10.34 1.94 -9.50
CA THR A 105 -9.52 0.72 -9.51
C THR A 105 -10.43 -0.51 -9.55
N MET A 106 -9.91 -1.70 -9.84
CA MET A 106 -10.71 -2.92 -9.98
C MET A 106 -11.63 -3.25 -8.78
N PHE A 107 -11.34 -2.71 -7.59
CA PHE A 107 -12.05 -3.07 -6.35
C PHE A 107 -12.40 -1.87 -5.46
N ALA A 108 -12.06 -0.64 -5.85
CA ALA A 108 -12.16 0.55 -4.99
C ALA A 108 -12.04 1.87 -5.77
N LEU A 109 -12.61 2.95 -5.22
CA LEU A 109 -12.28 4.32 -5.62
C LEU A 109 -11.05 4.79 -4.83
N LYS A 110 -9.95 5.14 -5.51
CA LYS A 110 -8.73 5.69 -4.90
C LYS A 110 -8.76 7.22 -4.93
N LEU A 111 -9.07 7.82 -3.79
CA LEU A 111 -9.08 9.25 -3.56
C LEU A 111 -7.68 9.74 -3.14
N ASN A 112 -7.20 10.80 -3.79
CA ASN A 112 -5.95 11.49 -3.46
C ASN A 112 -6.27 12.96 -3.17
N MET A 113 -5.98 13.41 -1.95
CA MET A 113 -6.21 14.80 -1.51
C MET A 113 -4.92 15.60 -1.59
N ASN A 114 -5.04 16.89 -1.91
CA ASN A 114 -3.91 17.83 -1.92
C ASN A 114 -3.70 18.55 -0.56
N SER A 115 -4.74 18.59 0.30
CA SER A 115 -4.69 19.17 1.65
C SER A 115 -4.85 18.13 2.77
N ILE A 116 -4.15 18.35 3.88
CA ILE A 116 -4.19 17.50 5.07
C ILE A 116 -5.54 17.66 5.80
N ASP A 117 -6.12 18.86 5.74
CA ASP A 117 -7.37 19.16 6.44
C ASP A 117 -8.57 18.65 5.64
N ASP A 118 -8.58 18.77 4.31
CA ASP A 118 -9.53 18.06 3.44
C ASP A 118 -9.47 16.54 3.63
N TYR A 119 -8.26 15.97 3.74
CA TYR A 119 -8.07 14.56 4.07
C TYR A 119 -8.69 14.18 5.42
N ARG A 120 -8.61 15.06 6.44
CA ARG A 120 -9.23 14.85 7.76
C ARG A 120 -10.76 14.97 7.69
N THR A 121 -11.29 15.98 6.99
CA THR A 121 -12.72 16.23 6.83
C THR A 121 -13.40 15.10 6.05
N ALA A 122 -12.82 14.69 4.91
CA ALA A 122 -13.33 13.55 4.14
C ALA A 122 -13.26 12.23 4.92
N ARG A 123 -12.18 12.00 5.69
CA ARG A 123 -12.11 10.84 6.59
C ARG A 123 -13.24 10.87 7.63
N LYS A 124 -13.49 12.04 8.25
CA LYS A 124 -14.58 12.21 9.22
C LYS A 124 -15.95 11.95 8.56
N LEU A 125 -16.20 12.47 7.36
CA LEU A 125 -17.42 12.19 6.59
C LEU A 125 -17.60 10.68 6.38
N PHE A 126 -16.52 9.95 6.05
CA PHE A 126 -16.61 8.50 5.86
C PHE A 126 -16.88 7.75 7.16
N ASP A 127 -16.25 8.14 8.27
CA ASP A 127 -16.50 7.58 9.61
C ASP A 127 -17.95 7.86 10.06
N ASP A 128 -18.42 9.10 9.92
CA ASP A 128 -19.77 9.55 10.29
C ASP A 128 -20.87 8.91 9.40
N SER A 129 -20.56 8.64 8.12
CA SER A 129 -21.50 8.04 7.14
C SER A 129 -21.45 6.50 7.09
N GLY A 130 -20.58 5.87 7.88
CA GLY A 130 -20.40 4.41 7.88
C GLY A 130 -19.81 3.83 6.58
N ILE A 131 -19.08 4.64 5.81
CA ILE A 131 -18.50 4.26 4.51
C ILE A 131 -17.26 3.37 4.74
N GLU A 132 -17.16 2.24 4.04
CA GLU A 132 -15.99 1.35 4.12
C GLU A 132 -14.77 1.96 3.42
N TYR A 133 -13.66 2.19 4.15
CA TYR A 133 -12.41 2.64 3.56
C TYR A 133 -11.15 2.05 4.22
N GLN A 134 -10.04 2.01 3.45
CA GLN A 134 -8.67 1.88 3.97
C GLN A 134 -7.87 3.15 3.66
N THR A 135 -6.79 3.36 4.41
CA THR A 135 -5.78 4.38 4.12
C THR A 135 -4.40 3.86 4.54
N TYR A 136 -3.39 4.72 4.56
CA TYR A 136 -2.02 4.43 4.99
C TYR A 136 -1.59 5.39 6.11
N GLN A 137 -0.57 4.98 6.87
CA GLN A 137 0.06 5.86 7.85
C GLN A 137 0.87 6.94 7.12
N PHE A 138 0.65 8.20 7.47
CA PHE A 138 1.46 9.34 7.04
C PHE A 138 2.96 9.04 7.22
N PRO A 139 3.82 9.27 6.20
CA PRO A 139 5.26 9.01 6.29
C PRO A 139 5.96 9.72 7.45
N GLU A 140 5.46 10.90 7.84
CA GLU A 140 5.97 11.74 8.92
C GLU A 140 5.71 11.09 10.29
N ASN A 141 4.62 10.33 10.41
CA ASN A 141 4.30 9.53 11.59
C ASN A 141 5.03 8.16 11.61
N LYS A 142 5.90 7.86 10.64
CA LYS A 142 6.61 6.58 10.55
C LYS A 142 7.90 6.62 11.39
N GLN A 143 7.76 6.21 12.64
CA GLN A 143 8.88 6.03 13.58
C GLN A 143 9.97 5.11 13.04
N LEU A 144 11.23 5.48 13.24
CA LEU A 144 12.39 4.65 12.91
C LEU A 144 12.51 3.51 13.92
N SER A 145 12.64 2.27 13.42
CA SER A 145 12.97 1.13 14.25
C SER A 145 14.28 0.50 13.82
N VAL A 146 15.13 0.21 14.80
CA VAL A 146 16.47 -0.35 14.63
C VAL A 146 16.64 -1.60 15.48
N ILE A 147 17.65 -2.39 15.14
CA ILE A 147 18.08 -3.58 15.86
C ILE A 147 19.48 -3.32 16.41
N ILE A 148 19.65 -3.42 17.73
CA ILE A 148 20.96 -3.40 18.39
C ILE A 148 21.37 -4.84 18.67
N ARG A 149 22.54 -5.25 18.16
CA ARG A 149 23.15 -6.57 18.40
C ARG A 149 24.28 -6.51 19.42
N ASN A 150 24.64 -7.68 19.93
CA ASN A 150 25.80 -7.93 20.80
C ASN A 150 25.64 -7.35 22.23
N LEU A 151 24.41 -7.12 22.67
CA LEU A 151 24.09 -6.81 24.06
C LEU A 151 23.94 -8.09 24.90
N PRO A 152 24.53 -8.18 26.10
CA PRO A 152 24.28 -9.26 27.05
C PRO A 152 22.79 -9.44 27.39
N VAL A 153 22.32 -10.70 27.38
CA VAL A 153 20.90 -11.06 27.52
C VAL A 153 20.30 -10.84 28.92
N ASN A 154 21.13 -10.50 29.90
CA ASN A 154 20.76 -10.21 31.29
C ASN A 154 20.53 -8.71 31.56
N ILE A 155 20.71 -7.84 30.56
CA ILE A 155 20.46 -6.40 30.69
C ILE A 155 18.95 -6.13 30.56
N SER A 156 18.39 -5.33 31.47
CA SER A 156 16.98 -4.94 31.42
C SER A 156 16.70 -3.90 30.33
N GLU A 157 15.53 -3.96 29.72
CA GLU A 157 15.07 -3.01 28.68
C GLU A 157 15.08 -1.56 29.20
N ALA A 158 14.76 -1.36 30.48
CA ALA A 158 14.84 -0.06 31.16
C ALA A 158 16.28 0.48 31.28
N CYS A 159 17.28 -0.39 31.47
CA CYS A 159 18.68 0.01 31.50
C CYS A 159 19.15 0.52 30.12
N ILE A 160 18.79 -0.21 29.07
CA ILE A 160 19.06 0.16 27.66
C ILE A 160 18.34 1.46 27.28
N TYR A 161 17.05 1.59 27.64
CA TYR A 161 16.25 2.79 27.42
C TYR A 161 16.90 4.03 28.07
N ASN A 162 17.24 3.94 29.36
CA ASN A 162 17.85 5.04 30.10
C ASN A 162 19.21 5.44 29.50
N GLU A 163 20.03 4.49 29.07
CA GLU A 163 21.33 4.79 28.46
C GLU A 163 21.19 5.49 27.09
N LEU A 164 20.25 5.03 26.25
CA LEU A 164 19.95 5.69 24.97
C LEU A 164 19.41 7.12 25.17
N VAL A 165 18.60 7.36 26.21
CA VAL A 165 18.11 8.69 26.57
C VAL A 165 19.24 9.61 27.09
N LYS A 166 20.21 9.09 27.87
CA LYS A 166 21.43 9.86 28.23
C LYS A 166 22.20 10.29 26.98
N LEU A 167 22.33 9.38 26.01
CA LEU A 167 22.93 9.60 24.68
C LEU A 167 22.07 10.47 23.74
N LYS A 168 21.01 11.11 24.26
CA LYS A 168 20.13 12.07 23.57
C LYS A 168 19.28 11.47 22.43
N PHE A 169 19.06 10.15 22.42
CA PHE A 169 18.07 9.53 21.54
C PHE A 169 16.66 9.62 22.17
N GLU A 170 15.71 10.16 21.40
CA GLU A 170 14.29 10.16 21.78
C GLU A 170 13.69 8.77 21.50
N VAL A 171 13.70 7.89 22.51
CA VAL A 171 13.22 6.50 22.40
C VAL A 171 11.72 6.40 22.74
N ALA A 172 10.98 5.61 21.96
CA ALA A 172 9.56 5.27 22.20
C ALA A 172 9.41 3.92 22.92
N SER A 173 10.19 2.92 22.52
CA SER A 173 10.25 1.62 23.22
C SER A 173 11.56 0.89 22.97
N VAL A 174 11.91 0.02 23.93
CA VAL A 174 12.96 -0.99 23.83
C VAL A 174 12.29 -2.36 24.00
N THR A 175 12.75 -3.38 23.27
CA THR A 175 12.21 -4.74 23.38
C THR A 175 13.31 -5.76 23.11
N SER A 176 13.69 -6.52 24.13
CA SER A 176 14.64 -7.63 24.02
C SER A 176 14.02 -8.78 23.24
N LEU A 177 14.68 -9.22 22.17
CA LEU A 177 14.14 -10.26 21.30
C LEU A 177 14.38 -11.65 21.88
N GLN A 178 13.56 -12.60 21.43
CA GLN A 178 13.64 -14.02 21.78
C GLN A 178 13.72 -14.87 20.51
N ASN A 179 14.28 -16.07 20.63
CA ASN A 179 14.25 -17.06 19.56
C ASN A 179 12.87 -17.77 19.49
N LYS A 180 12.72 -18.68 18.51
CA LYS A 180 11.51 -19.52 18.34
C LYS A 180 11.14 -20.41 19.54
N PHE A 181 12.05 -20.59 20.51
CA PHE A 181 11.86 -21.35 21.74
C PHE A 181 11.67 -20.45 22.98
N LYS A 182 11.40 -19.14 22.78
CA LYS A 182 11.27 -18.12 23.83
C LYS A 182 12.55 -17.87 24.66
N THR A 183 13.70 -18.38 24.24
CA THR A 183 14.98 -18.06 24.87
C THR A 183 15.39 -16.62 24.50
N PRO A 184 15.82 -15.78 25.45
CA PRO A 184 16.46 -14.50 25.15
C PRO A 184 17.65 -14.65 24.20
N ILE A 185 17.83 -13.68 23.30
CA ILE A 185 18.97 -13.60 22.37
C ILE A 185 19.64 -12.22 22.49
N PRO A 186 20.94 -12.07 22.13
CA PRO A 186 21.70 -10.82 22.29
C PRO A 186 21.35 -9.78 21.19
N ILE A 187 20.05 -9.55 21.01
CA ILE A 187 19.44 -8.71 19.97
C ILE A 187 18.26 -7.97 20.60
N VAL A 188 18.26 -6.65 20.50
CA VAL A 188 17.25 -5.76 21.06
C VAL A 188 16.66 -4.91 19.95
N ALA A 189 15.33 -4.89 19.84
CA ALA A 189 14.65 -3.93 18.98
C ALA A 189 14.44 -2.61 19.72
N VAL A 190 14.73 -1.50 19.05
CA VAL A 190 14.46 -0.15 19.54
C VAL A 190 13.54 0.56 18.55
N LEU A 191 12.58 1.31 19.07
CA LEU A 191 11.70 2.19 18.33
C LEU A 191 11.97 3.62 18.81
N LEU A 192 12.25 4.54 17.89
CA LEU A 192 12.48 5.94 18.22
C LEU A 192 11.18 6.74 18.12
N SER A 193 10.95 7.62 19.10
CA SER A 193 9.88 8.62 19.06
C SER A 193 10.11 9.60 17.91
N LYS A 194 11.38 9.98 17.69
CA LYS A 194 11.82 10.86 16.62
C LYS A 194 12.93 10.19 15.82
N SER A 195 12.68 10.01 14.53
CA SER A 195 13.59 9.32 13.60
C SER A 195 14.92 10.07 13.47
N SER A 196 16.01 9.46 13.93
CA SER A 196 17.38 9.98 13.78
C SER A 196 18.29 8.90 13.19
N THR A 197 18.95 9.20 12.08
CA THR A 197 19.91 8.30 11.42
C THR A 197 21.23 8.17 12.17
N VAL A 198 21.54 9.11 13.08
CA VAL A 198 22.77 9.12 13.89
C VAL A 198 22.91 7.86 14.75
N ILE A 199 21.80 7.19 15.08
CA ILE A 199 21.80 5.94 15.85
C ILE A 199 22.55 4.80 15.15
N TYR A 200 22.70 4.82 13.82
CA TYR A 200 23.48 3.82 13.09
C TYR A 200 24.99 3.93 13.33
N SER A 201 25.46 5.08 13.81
CA SER A 201 26.87 5.29 14.22
C SER A 201 27.16 4.83 15.66
N LEU A 202 26.15 4.34 16.40
CA LEU A 202 26.31 3.87 17.78
C LEU A 202 27.06 2.53 17.81
N ASN A 203 28.36 2.57 18.13
CA ASN A 203 29.22 1.39 18.21
C ASN A 203 29.46 0.88 19.64
N ARG A 204 29.05 1.62 20.68
CA ARG A 204 29.16 1.23 22.09
C ARG A 204 27.92 1.64 22.89
N LEU A 205 27.46 0.75 23.77
CA LEU A 205 26.34 1.00 24.69
C LEU A 205 26.55 0.17 25.96
N LEU A 206 26.38 0.76 27.15
CA LEU A 206 26.63 0.09 28.44
C LEU A 206 28.02 -0.60 28.47
N HIS A 207 29.04 0.14 28.03
CA HIS A 207 30.44 -0.28 27.77
C HIS A 207 30.65 -1.38 26.71
N CYS A 208 29.64 -2.18 26.39
CA CYS A 208 29.64 -3.24 25.38
C CYS A 208 29.89 -2.67 23.98
N VAL A 209 30.49 -3.46 23.09
CA VAL A 209 30.62 -3.14 21.65
C VAL A 209 29.39 -3.67 20.94
N VAL A 210 28.64 -2.79 20.27
CA VAL A 210 27.34 -3.11 19.64
C VAL A 210 27.36 -2.78 18.15
N ALA A 211 26.45 -3.40 17.41
CA ALA A 211 26.16 -3.06 16.02
C ALA A 211 24.68 -2.68 15.89
N VAL A 212 24.38 -1.60 15.15
CA VAL A 212 23.01 -1.10 14.94
C VAL A 212 22.60 -1.25 13.48
N GLU A 213 21.53 -1.99 13.24
CA GLU A 213 20.98 -2.28 11.91
C GLU A 213 19.57 -1.69 11.74
N PRO A 214 19.14 -1.34 10.51
CA PRO A 214 17.75 -1.01 10.25
C PRO A 214 16.86 -2.25 10.48
N ARG A 215 15.75 -2.10 11.21
CA ARG A 215 14.82 -3.22 11.44
C ARG A 215 14.14 -3.61 10.13
N GLN A 216 14.57 -4.73 9.55
CA GLN A 216 14.05 -5.23 8.29
C GLN A 216 12.53 -5.46 8.34
N PRO A 217 11.77 -5.05 7.30
CA PRO A 217 10.36 -5.38 7.18
C PRO A 217 10.17 -6.87 6.87
N SER A 218 8.95 -7.38 7.07
CA SER A 218 8.54 -8.68 6.55
C SER A 218 8.63 -8.71 5.03
N LYS A 219 9.15 -9.79 4.45
CA LYS A 219 9.29 -9.95 2.98
C LYS A 219 7.95 -10.10 2.24
N GLY A 220 6.88 -10.48 2.94
CA GLY A 220 5.53 -10.58 2.38
C GLY A 220 4.78 -9.25 2.38
N ILE A 221 3.79 -9.12 1.49
CA ILE A 221 2.84 -8.00 1.47
C ILE A 221 2.06 -8.02 2.80
N PRO A 222 1.92 -6.88 3.51
CA PRO A 222 1.20 -6.86 4.78
C PRO A 222 -0.27 -7.26 4.59
N GLN A 223 -0.74 -8.20 5.41
CA GLN A 223 -2.15 -8.58 5.51
C GLN A 223 -2.79 -7.85 6.69
N CYS A 224 -3.97 -7.28 6.48
CA CYS A 224 -4.69 -6.59 7.53
C CYS A 224 -5.39 -7.59 8.45
N THR A 225 -4.94 -7.70 9.69
CA THR A 225 -5.53 -8.60 10.70
C THR A 225 -6.98 -8.30 11.08
N ASN A 226 -7.54 -7.17 10.61
CA ASN A 226 -8.96 -6.86 10.77
C ASN A 226 -9.83 -7.49 9.67
N CYS A 227 -9.57 -7.20 8.39
CA CYS A 227 -10.42 -7.58 7.26
C CYS A 227 -9.82 -8.65 6.34
N GLN A 228 -8.63 -9.17 6.65
CA GLN A 228 -7.82 -10.16 5.91
C GLN A 228 -7.39 -9.78 4.47
N ARG A 229 -7.75 -8.58 4.00
CA ARG A 229 -7.24 -8.01 2.74
C ARG A 229 -5.77 -7.58 2.88
N PHE A 230 -5.05 -7.54 1.77
CA PHE A 230 -3.63 -7.19 1.72
C PHE A 230 -3.37 -5.66 1.62
N SER A 231 -2.09 -5.29 1.57
CA SER A 231 -1.50 -3.96 1.38
C SER A 231 -1.56 -2.97 2.55
N HIS A 232 -2.43 -3.17 3.54
CA HIS A 232 -2.60 -2.24 4.67
C HIS A 232 -2.56 -2.96 6.03
N ASN A 233 -2.57 -2.20 7.12
CA ASN A 233 -2.56 -2.71 8.50
C ASN A 233 -3.84 -2.29 9.26
N LYS A 234 -4.12 -2.96 10.40
CA LYS A 234 -5.33 -2.74 11.20
C LYS A 234 -5.54 -1.30 11.67
N LYS A 235 -4.48 -0.50 11.91
CA LYS A 235 -4.62 0.91 12.35
C LYS A 235 -5.15 1.84 11.26
N CYS A 236 -5.17 1.40 9.99
CA CYS A 236 -5.62 2.20 8.84
C CYS A 236 -6.78 1.50 8.10
N CYS A 237 -7.50 0.61 8.78
CA CYS A 237 -8.60 -0.19 8.25
C CYS A 237 -9.93 0.21 8.89
N HIS A 238 -10.89 0.64 8.09
CA HIS A 238 -12.26 0.97 8.51
C HIS A 238 -13.29 0.10 7.76
N LEU A 239 -12.85 -1.05 7.27
CA LEU A 239 -13.69 -2.13 6.74
C LEU A 239 -14.19 -3.03 7.89
N PRO A 240 -15.36 -3.68 7.74
CA PRO A 240 -15.88 -4.63 8.70
C PRO A 240 -14.88 -5.79 8.94
N PRO A 241 -14.81 -6.33 10.18
CA PRO A 241 -13.87 -7.36 10.53
C PRO A 241 -14.25 -8.71 9.88
N ARG A 242 -13.24 -9.44 9.42
CA ARG A 242 -13.37 -10.75 8.78
C ARG A 242 -12.50 -11.75 9.53
N CYS A 243 -13.04 -12.89 9.91
CA CYS A 243 -12.34 -13.85 10.75
C CYS A 243 -11.35 -14.69 9.93
N VAL A 244 -10.06 -14.66 10.31
CA VAL A 244 -8.98 -15.46 9.70
C VAL A 244 -9.20 -16.98 9.78
N LYS A 245 -10.04 -17.43 10.74
CA LYS A 245 -10.32 -18.85 10.97
C LYS A 245 -11.49 -19.40 10.16
N CYS A 246 -12.61 -18.67 10.02
CA CYS A 246 -13.84 -19.23 9.44
C CYS A 246 -14.48 -18.36 8.36
N ALA A 247 -13.83 -17.27 7.94
CA ALA A 247 -14.36 -16.28 7.02
C ALA A 247 -15.75 -15.70 7.41
N GLY A 248 -16.05 -15.63 8.72
CA GLY A 248 -17.23 -14.94 9.28
C GLY A 248 -17.04 -13.42 9.44
N ASN A 249 -18.13 -12.68 9.58
CA ASN A 249 -18.17 -11.22 9.80
C ASN A 249 -17.91 -10.85 11.28
N HIS A 250 -16.78 -11.27 11.83
CA HIS A 250 -16.35 -10.93 13.18
C HIS A 250 -14.83 -10.88 13.30
N HIS A 251 -14.34 -10.16 14.31
CA HIS A 251 -12.90 -10.14 14.63
C HIS A 251 -12.50 -11.47 15.28
N TYR A 252 -11.29 -11.97 14.99
CA TYR A 252 -10.86 -13.32 15.40
C TYR A 252 -10.86 -13.56 16.93
N SER A 253 -10.85 -12.50 17.74
CA SER A 253 -10.98 -12.59 19.21
C SER A 253 -12.36 -13.07 19.67
N SER A 254 -13.38 -12.90 18.84
CA SER A 254 -14.76 -13.32 19.10
C SER A 254 -15.06 -14.73 18.61
N TYR A 255 -14.05 -15.45 18.07
CA TYR A 255 -14.20 -16.82 17.60
C TYR A 255 -14.19 -17.80 18.80
N PRO A 256 -15.23 -18.63 19.01
CA PRO A 256 -15.25 -19.60 20.10
C PRO A 256 -14.10 -20.61 20.00
N LYS A 257 -13.42 -20.88 21.12
CA LYS A 257 -12.21 -21.74 21.12
C LYS A 257 -12.51 -23.20 20.80
N GLU A 258 -13.72 -23.66 21.09
CA GLU A 258 -14.18 -25.06 21.02
C GLU A 258 -14.60 -25.51 19.60
N ILE A 259 -14.64 -24.61 18.61
CA ILE A 259 -15.03 -24.96 17.24
C ILE A 259 -13.82 -25.48 16.46
N GLU A 260 -13.65 -26.80 16.46
CA GLU A 260 -12.66 -27.56 15.66
C GLU A 260 -13.08 -27.74 14.18
N SER A 261 -13.74 -26.75 13.58
CA SER A 261 -13.97 -26.74 12.13
C SER A 261 -12.66 -26.51 11.37
N PRO A 262 -12.44 -27.11 10.19
CA PRO A 262 -11.30 -26.79 9.35
C PRO A 262 -11.30 -25.28 9.02
N PRO A 263 -10.12 -24.62 9.01
CA PRO A 263 -10.07 -23.18 8.84
C PRO A 263 -10.40 -22.79 7.40
N LYS A 264 -11.27 -21.79 7.22
CA LYS A 264 -11.72 -21.30 5.90
C LYS A 264 -11.14 -19.94 5.55
N CYS A 265 -10.47 -19.86 4.41
CA CYS A 265 -9.79 -18.65 3.95
C CYS A 265 -10.78 -17.59 3.46
N VAL A 266 -10.62 -16.34 3.92
CA VAL A 266 -11.41 -15.19 3.42
C VAL A 266 -11.14 -14.90 1.94
N ASN A 267 -9.92 -15.16 1.45
CA ASN A 267 -9.44 -14.70 0.15
C ASN A 267 -9.53 -15.76 -0.96
N SER A 268 -9.53 -17.06 -0.62
CA SER A 268 -9.64 -18.18 -1.57
C SER A 268 -10.85 -19.09 -1.32
N LEU A 269 -11.60 -18.88 -0.22
CA LEU A 269 -12.71 -19.73 0.24
C LEU A 269 -12.36 -21.22 0.44
N SER A 270 -11.08 -21.58 0.39
CA SER A 270 -10.56 -22.94 0.57
C SER A 270 -10.24 -23.24 2.04
N ASP A 271 -10.06 -24.51 2.37
CA ASP A 271 -9.88 -25.02 3.75
C ASP A 271 -8.44 -24.84 4.28
N HIS A 272 -7.97 -23.60 4.29
CA HIS A 272 -6.76 -23.14 4.99
C HIS A 272 -7.03 -21.77 5.65
N PRO A 273 -6.27 -21.34 6.67
CA PRO A 273 -6.37 -19.96 7.17
C PRO A 273 -5.98 -18.95 6.09
N ALA A 274 -6.46 -17.71 6.19
CA ALA A 274 -5.93 -16.64 5.35
C ALA A 274 -4.45 -16.36 5.74
N SER A 275 -3.60 -16.12 4.74
CA SER A 275 -2.15 -15.86 4.85
C SER A 275 -1.66 -15.09 3.62
#